data_AF-A0AAD1B7Q7-F1
#
_entry.id   AF-A0AAD1B7Q7-F1
#
_cell.length_a   1.000
_cell.length_b   1.000
_cell.length_c   1.000
_cell.angle_alpha   90.00
_cell.angle_beta   90.00
_cell.angle_gamma   90.00
#
_symmetry.space_group_name_H-M   'P 1'
#
loop_
_entity.id
_entity.type
_entity.pdbx_description
1 polymer ?
#
loop_
_entity_poly.entity_id
_entity_poly.type
_entity_poly.pdbx_seq_one_letter_code
_entity_poly.pdbx_strand_id
1 'polypeptide(L)'
;MAGISRLLPEIESWTSEARRFGCEDGDRVEFWEDDVLCCLDLRRLSLSLLEGILVLVAEFDCSLVLFGSGEVVESKLPLVVEKIKESNVFAFCVDPASFFAGL
;
A
#
# COMPACT_ATOMS: atom_id res chain seq x y z
N MET A 1 13.55 -4.81 0.78
CA MET A 1 13.17 -4.94 -0.67
C MET A 1 12.73 -6.33 -1.12
N ALA A 2 13.35 -7.44 -0.68
CA ALA A 2 13.01 -8.79 -1.17
C ALA A 2 11.58 -9.27 -0.84
N GLY A 3 10.87 -8.57 0.06
CA GLY A 3 9.48 -8.85 0.39
C GLY A 3 8.49 -8.39 -0.68
N ILE A 4 8.66 -7.19 -1.23
CA ILE A 4 7.66 -6.62 -2.15
C ILE A 4 7.64 -7.33 -3.51
N SER A 5 8.81 -7.75 -4.01
CA SER A 5 8.92 -8.49 -5.27
C SER A 5 8.27 -9.88 -5.23
N ARG A 6 7.93 -10.38 -4.03
CA ARG A 6 7.15 -11.61 -3.84
C ARG A 6 5.64 -11.36 -3.86
N LEU A 7 5.22 -10.13 -3.56
CA LEU A 7 3.82 -9.71 -3.49
C LEU A 7 3.35 -9.08 -4.81
N LEU A 8 4.24 -8.34 -5.46
CA LEU A 8 3.98 -7.64 -6.71
C LEU A 8 5.16 -7.86 -7.69
N PRO A 9 4.89 -8.14 -8.97
CA PRO A 9 5.94 -8.26 -9.98
C PRO A 9 6.59 -6.89 -10.24
N GLU A 10 7.90 -6.88 -10.52
CA GLU A 10 8.57 -5.65 -11.00
C GLU A 10 8.07 -5.32 -12.42
N ILE A 11 7.82 -4.04 -12.67
CA ILE A 11 7.38 -3.54 -13.97
C ILE A 11 8.37 -2.49 -14.49
N GLU A 12 8.39 -2.32 -15.81
CA GLU A 12 9.23 -1.30 -16.44
C GLU A 12 8.84 0.09 -15.94
N SER A 13 9.83 0.84 -15.47
CA SER A 13 9.66 2.23 -15.06
C SER A 13 9.91 3.16 -16.23
N TRP A 14 9.13 4.23 -16.33
CA TRP A 14 9.33 5.26 -17.35
C TRP A 14 10.50 6.21 -17.02
N THR A 15 11.09 6.06 -15.84
CA THR A 15 12.28 6.78 -15.38
C THR A 15 13.26 5.81 -14.74
N SER A 16 14.56 6.10 -14.84
CA SER A 16 15.60 5.36 -14.11
C SER A 16 15.64 5.69 -12.62
N GLU A 17 14.91 6.72 -12.18
CA GLU A 17 14.91 7.23 -10.81
C GLU A 17 13.98 6.44 -9.87
N ALA A 18 13.08 5.62 -10.43
CA ALA A 18 12.10 4.87 -9.66
C ALA A 18 12.10 3.39 -10.04
N ARG A 19 12.01 2.52 -9.04
CA ARG A 19 11.73 1.09 -9.22
C ARG A 19 10.27 0.82 -8.92
N ARG A 20 9.55 0.22 -9.86
CA ARG A 20 8.08 0.06 -9.78
C ARG A 20 7.70 -1.41 -9.71
N PHE A 21 6.74 -1.73 -8.86
CA PHE A 21 6.17 -3.06 -8.68
C PHE A 21 4.65 -3.00 -8.75
N GLY A 22 4.01 -3.96 -9.41
CA GLY A 22 2.54 -4.09 -9.48
C GLY A 22 1.99 -3.78 -10.86
N CYS A 23 0.93 -2.97 -10.95
CA CYS A 23 0.35 -2.56 -12.24
C CYS A 23 -0.11 -1.10 -12.23
N GLU A 24 -0.37 -0.55 -13.42
CA GLU A 24 -0.73 0.86 -13.59
C GLU A 24 -2.14 1.17 -13.04
N ASP A 25 -3.09 0.27 -13.29
CA ASP A 25 -4.51 0.43 -12.92
C ASP A 25 -4.90 -0.32 -11.63
N GLY A 26 -3.94 -0.67 -10.78
CA GLY A 26 -4.20 -1.45 -9.57
C GLY A 26 -3.20 -1.20 -8.45
N ASP A 27 -2.95 -2.23 -7.65
CA ASP A 27 -1.93 -2.21 -6.59
C ASP A 27 -0.55 -1.89 -7.19
N ARG A 28 0.13 -0.93 -6.58
CA ARG A 28 1.45 -0.47 -7.05
C ARG A 28 2.30 0.01 -5.89
N VAL A 29 3.58 -0.32 -5.94
CA VAL A 29 4.60 0.26 -5.05
C VAL A 29 5.75 0.81 -5.89
N GLU A 30 6.14 2.05 -5.62
CA GLU A 30 7.22 2.74 -6.31
C GLU A 30 8.26 3.17 -5.28
N PHE A 31 9.51 2.76 -5.49
CA PHE A 31 10.65 3.17 -4.68
C PHE A 31 11.38 4.28 -5.42
N TRP A 32 11.40 5.44 -4.81
CA TRP A 32 12.15 6.62 -5.23
C TRP A 32 13.38 6.79 -4.33
N GLU A 33 14.18 7.82 -4.59
CA GLU A 33 15.38 8.09 -3.77
C GLU A 33 15.02 8.42 -2.32
N ASP A 34 13.98 9.23 -2.11
CA ASP A 34 13.60 9.75 -0.78
C ASP A 34 12.27 9.21 -0.24
N ASP A 35 11.48 8.53 -1.07
CA ASP A 35 10.13 8.11 -0.71
C ASP A 35 9.71 6.76 -1.32
N VAL A 36 8.71 6.15 -0.68
CA VAL A 36 8.06 4.94 -1.17
C VAL A 36 6.58 5.20 -1.33
N LEU A 37 6.13 5.23 -2.58
CA LEU A 37 4.74 5.48 -2.92
C LEU A 37 3.97 4.17 -3.02
N CYS A 38 2.95 4.00 -2.18
CA CYS A 38 2.09 2.81 -2.17
C CYS A 38 0.68 3.17 -2.63
N CYS A 39 0.24 2.61 -3.76
CA CYS A 39 -1.13 2.66 -4.24
C CYS A 39 -1.83 1.34 -3.97
N LEU A 40 -2.99 1.40 -3.34
CA LEU A 40 -3.83 0.23 -3.05
C LEU A 40 -5.12 0.30 -3.86
N ASP A 41 -5.42 -0.75 -4.60
CA ASP A 41 -6.69 -0.91 -5.31
C ASP A 41 -7.74 -1.50 -4.37
N LEU A 42 -8.57 -0.63 -3.80
CA LEU A 42 -9.60 -1.06 -2.86
C LEU A 42 -10.69 -1.94 -3.50
N ARG A 43 -10.80 -1.99 -4.84
CA ARG A 43 -11.70 -2.95 -5.52
C ARG A 43 -11.27 -4.40 -5.25
N ARG A 44 -9.98 -4.61 -4.95
CA ARG A 44 -9.36 -5.92 -4.70
C ARG A 44 -8.37 -5.84 -3.55
N LEU A 45 -8.82 -5.33 -2.42
CA LEU A 45 -7.95 -5.11 -1.27
C LEU A 45 -7.21 -6.39 -0.84
N SER A 46 -5.89 -6.33 -0.83
CA SER A 46 -5.00 -7.45 -0.49
C SER A 46 -4.41 -7.27 0.90
N LEU A 47 -4.80 -8.13 1.84
CA LEU A 47 -4.31 -8.08 3.21
C LEU A 47 -2.80 -8.34 3.27
N SER A 48 -2.32 -9.31 2.50
CA SER A 48 -0.89 -9.63 2.42
C SER A 48 -0.06 -8.48 1.85
N LEU A 49 -0.63 -7.66 0.95
CA LEU A 49 0.05 -6.46 0.47
C LEU A 49 0.13 -5.38 1.56
N LEU A 50 -0.97 -5.15 2.28
CA LEU A 50 -1.02 -4.25 3.43
C LEU A 50 0.01 -4.63 4.50
N GLU A 51 0.05 -5.89 4.90
CA GLU A 51 1.06 -6.40 5.83
C GLU A 51 2.48 -6.24 5.28
N GLY A 52 2.68 -6.52 3.99
CA GLY A 52 3.96 -6.31 3.31
C GLY A 52 4.43 -4.85 3.37
N ILE A 53 3.52 -3.90 3.17
CA ILE A 53 3.82 -2.46 3.29
C ILE A 53 4.20 -2.11 4.73
N LEU A 54 3.49 -2.61 5.73
CA LEU A 54 3.84 -2.37 7.14
C LEU A 54 5.21 -2.92 7.51
N VAL A 55 5.58 -4.08 6.94
CA VAL A 55 6.93 -4.63 7.08
C VAL A 55 7.97 -3.71 6.43
N LEU A 56 7.69 -3.14 5.25
CA LEU A 56 8.60 -2.18 4.61
C LEU A 56 8.78 -0.93 5.47
N VAL A 57 7.70 -0.39 6.04
CA VAL A 57 7.78 0.78 6.92
C VAL A 57 8.73 0.53 8.09
N ALA A 58 8.65 -0.65 8.71
CA ALA A 58 9.54 -1.05 9.79
C ALA A 58 10.99 -1.36 9.31
N GLU A 59 11.17 -1.97 8.14
CA GLU A 59 12.49 -2.31 7.56
C GLU A 59 13.30 -1.04 7.26
N PHE A 60 12.64 0.02 6.79
CA PHE A 60 13.26 1.25 6.33
C PHE A 60 13.12 2.43 7.31
N ASP A 61 12.61 2.22 8.52
CA ASP A 61 12.35 3.26 9.53
C ASP A 61 11.57 4.45 8.95
N CYS A 62 10.56 4.15 8.12
CA CYS A 62 9.75 5.16 7.45
C CYS A 62 8.56 5.59 8.32
N SER A 63 7.99 6.76 7.98
CA SER A 63 6.66 7.14 8.45
C SER A 63 5.63 6.83 7.36
N LEU A 64 4.51 6.21 7.73
CA LEU A 64 3.40 6.02 6.81
C LEU A 64 2.56 7.29 6.77
N VAL A 65 2.34 7.84 5.57
CA VAL A 65 1.62 9.09 5.36
C VAL A 65 0.49 8.89 4.37
N LEU A 66 -0.71 9.42 4.68
CA LEU A 66 -1.83 9.40 3.74
C LEU A 66 -1.61 10.43 2.63
N PHE A 67 -1.70 9.95 1.39
CA PHE A 67 -1.62 10.81 0.23
C PHE A 67 -2.79 11.82 0.20
N GLY A 68 -2.48 13.08 -0.08
CA GLY A 68 -3.45 14.18 -0.12
C GLY A 68 -3.65 14.90 1.21
N SER A 69 -3.83 14.20 2.33
CA SER A 69 -3.99 14.84 3.66
C SER A 69 -2.66 15.12 4.35
N GLY A 70 -1.61 14.34 4.07
CA GLY A 70 -0.34 14.42 4.79
C GLY A 70 -0.42 13.89 6.22
N GLU A 71 -1.54 13.27 6.60
CA GLU A 71 -1.72 12.68 7.92
C GLU A 71 -0.75 11.52 8.11
N VAL A 72 0.05 11.56 9.18
CA VAL A 72 0.90 10.46 9.59
C VAL A 72 0.05 9.40 10.29
N VAL A 73 0.14 8.17 9.81
CA VAL A 73 -0.59 7.02 10.36
C VAL A 73 0.40 6.10 11.04
N GLU A 74 0.08 5.68 12.25
CA GLU A 74 0.87 4.67 12.94
C GLU A 74 0.82 3.36 12.12
N SER A 75 1.99 2.75 11.89
CA SER A 75 2.18 1.58 11.04
C SER A 75 1.71 0.27 11.71
N LYS A 76 0.49 0.28 12.25
CA LYS A 76 -0.21 -0.88 12.80
C LYS A 76 -1.41 -1.19 11.93
N LEU A 77 -1.57 -2.46 11.58
CA LEU A 77 -2.60 -2.94 10.66
C LEU A 77 -4.02 -2.47 11.03
N PRO A 78 -4.49 -2.57 12.29
CA PRO A 78 -5.82 -2.08 12.65
C PRO A 78 -6.01 -0.58 12.39
N LEU A 79 -4.98 0.24 12.62
CA LEU A 79 -5.07 1.69 12.47
C LEU A 79 -5.09 2.09 10.99
N VAL A 80 -4.28 1.43 10.16
CA VAL A 80 -4.31 1.63 8.71
C VAL A 80 -5.65 1.18 8.13
N VAL A 81 -6.22 0.08 8.63
CA VAL A 81 -7.55 -0.40 8.24
C VAL A 81 -8.64 0.62 8.56
N GLU A 82 -8.63 1.23 9.75
CA GLU A 82 -9.59 2.28 10.07
C GLU A 82 -9.45 3.47 9.13
N LYS A 83 -8.23 3.87 8.78
CA LYS A 83 -8.00 4.93 7.78
C LYS A 83 -8.49 4.57 6.38
N ILE A 84 -8.39 3.31 5.98
CA ILE A 84 -8.99 2.84 4.73
C ILE A 84 -10.50 2.99 4.80
N LYS A 85 -11.16 2.57 5.90
CA LYS A 85 -12.61 2.67 6.06
C LYS A 85 -13.12 4.12 6.09
N GLU A 86 -12.33 5.04 6.64
CA GLU A 86 -12.63 6.48 6.66
C GLU A 86 -12.48 7.15 5.29
N SER A 87 -11.75 6.53 4.36
CA SER A 87 -11.47 7.11 3.06
C SER A 87 -12.68 7.07 2.11
N ASN A 88 -12.82 8.10 1.26
CA ASN A 88 -13.87 8.13 0.24
C ASN A 88 -13.76 6.95 -0.76
N VAL A 89 -12.55 6.43 -0.96
CA VAL A 89 -12.31 5.31 -1.88
C VAL A 89 -12.81 3.97 -1.33
N PHE A 90 -13.13 3.89 -0.03
CA PHE A 90 -13.69 2.70 0.59
C PHE A 90 -15.03 2.28 -0.03
N ALA A 91 -15.79 3.23 -0.58
CA ALA A 91 -17.04 2.96 -1.30
C ALA A 91 -16.85 2.02 -2.52
N PHE A 92 -15.63 1.89 -3.03
CA PHE A 92 -15.29 0.99 -4.14
C PHE A 92 -14.85 -0.41 -3.68
N CYS A 93 -14.83 -0.68 -2.37
CA CYS A 93 -14.52 -2.01 -1.86
C CYS A 93 -15.63 -2.99 -2.24
N VAL A 94 -15.28 -3.98 -3.07
CA VAL A 94 -16.25 -4.92 -3.67
C VAL A 94 -16.81 -5.89 -2.63
N ASP A 95 -16.04 -6.22 -1.58
CA ASP A 95 -16.48 -7.09 -0.48
C ASP A 95 -15.77 -6.73 0.85
N PRO A 96 -16.17 -5.64 1.51
CA PRO A 96 -15.55 -5.22 2.76
C PRO A 96 -15.78 -6.22 3.88
N ALA A 97 -16.94 -6.89 3.92
CA ALA A 97 -17.27 -7.82 4.99
C ALA A 97 -16.35 -9.04 4.98
N SER A 98 -16.13 -9.65 3.81
CA SER A 98 -15.20 -10.77 3.68
C SER A 98 -13.76 -10.36 3.98
N PHE A 99 -13.34 -9.18 3.53
CA PHE A 99 -12.00 -8.68 3.79
C PHE A 99 -11.73 -8.47 5.30
N PHE A 100 -12.66 -7.87 6.04
CA PHE A 100 -12.48 -7.58 7.46
C PHE A 100 -12.86 -8.75 8.39
N ALA A 101 -13.51 -9.81 7.90
CA ALA A 101 -13.90 -10.94 8.73
C ALA A 101 -12.71 -11.76 9.29
N GLY A 102 -11.50 -11.60 8.73
CA GLY A 102 -10.27 -12.27 9.16
C GLY A 102 -9.28 -11.37 9.92
N LEU A 103 -9.67 -10.14 10.24
CA LEU A 103 -8.85 -9.14 10.94
C LEU A 103 -9.14 -9.08 12.45
#